data_AF-A0A7R9ET50-F1
#
_entry.id   AF-A0A7R9ET50-F1
#
_cell.length_a   1.000
_cell.length_b   1.000
_cell.length_c   1.000
_cell.angle_alpha   90.00
_cell.angle_beta   90.00
_cell.angle_gamma   90.00
#
_symmetry.space_group_name_H-M   'P 1'
#
loop_
_entity.id
_entity.type
_entity.pdbx_description
1 polymer ?
#
loop_
_entity_poly.entity_id
_entity_poly.type
_entity_poly.pdbx_seq_one_letter_code
_entity_poly.pdbx_strand_id
1 'polypeptide(L)'
;MTKEVINNKSEMAVSTTPAHNVVRMTMWGNNSSTSAKQDENEDFLPRRRLGTLAATLVHNSSSLVQPYLKLMRIDRPIGSWLLFWPCGWGIAMSTSPGSFPDPHMLILFGIGAVVMRGAGCTINDMWDRDIDGKVSRTKDRPLVSGALSQFDALVFLAGQLGLGLLVLLQLNWYTVLLGASSLGLVIIYPLMKRVTYWPQLILGMTFNWGALLGWSAVQGACDWSVCLPLYAAGVCWTIVYDTIYAHQDKADDYLLGIKSTALKFGDKTKLWLSGFSSTMVSGLVLSGLQCDQTWPYYTAVGLVAAHLAKQLYTLDINNPTDCSNKFISNQRVGLLLFLGIVLGTLMKPEVISDKEEINEFVISILFIVYYLLSLFDLYNHLRAVYHRFLRLILGAPPRIPNRVLLTMSGLPSLDSRIRGLAKRFFSRAQASSNRIVRGIGDYDAPGHPYRRIRDGVVNPFVDVGR
;
A
#
# COMPACT_ATOMS: atom_id res chain seq x y z
N MET A 1 -23.23 60.23 43.35
CA MET A 1 -22.85 59.90 44.74
C MET A 1 -21.82 58.77 44.66
N THR A 2 -20.52 59.05 44.65
CA THR A 2 -19.61 59.42 45.76
C THR A 2 -18.99 58.21 46.46
N LYS A 3 -17.65 58.15 46.39
CA LYS A 3 -16.71 57.65 47.42
C LYS A 3 -16.72 56.14 47.72
N GLU A 4 -15.67 55.51 48.25
CA GLU A 4 -14.20 55.68 48.32
C GLU A 4 -13.75 54.77 49.48
N VAL A 5 -12.72 53.94 49.26
CA VAL A 5 -11.65 53.52 50.22
C VAL A 5 -12.03 52.77 51.53
N ILE A 6 -11.16 51.82 51.91
CA ILE A 6 -10.57 51.57 53.26
C ILE A 6 -10.39 50.07 53.60
N ASN A 7 -9.14 49.66 53.46
CA ASN A 7 -8.37 48.63 54.19
C ASN A 7 -8.84 48.33 55.64
N ASN A 8 -8.74 47.07 56.10
CA ASN A 8 -7.86 46.78 57.25
C ASN A 8 -7.60 45.29 57.54
N LYS A 9 -6.44 45.06 58.20
CA LYS A 9 -5.97 43.77 58.75
C LYS A 9 -6.25 43.66 60.26
N SER A 10 -6.35 42.43 60.75
CA SER A 10 -5.81 41.97 62.07
C SER A 10 -6.09 40.45 62.17
N GLU A 11 -5.15 39.52 62.04
CA GLU A 11 -4.03 39.15 62.93
C GLU A 11 -4.42 38.67 64.34
N MET A 12 -4.14 37.39 64.62
CA MET A 12 -3.66 36.75 65.88
C MET A 12 -3.65 35.22 65.66
N ALA A 13 -2.75 34.38 66.21
CA ALA A 13 -1.40 34.53 66.77
C ALA A 13 -0.74 33.10 66.77
N VAL A 14 0.58 32.90 66.58
CA VAL A 14 1.64 32.70 67.63
C VAL A 14 1.36 31.45 68.51
N SER A 15 2.23 30.45 68.79
CA SER A 15 3.69 30.17 68.73
C SER A 15 3.87 28.61 68.80
N THR A 16 4.98 27.90 68.51
CA THR A 16 6.37 28.00 69.03
C THR A 16 7.43 27.30 68.16
N THR A 17 8.56 27.98 67.98
CA THR A 17 9.92 27.54 67.57
C THR A 17 10.72 27.01 68.79
N PRO A 18 12.08 26.83 68.83
CA PRO A 18 13.19 26.94 67.85
C PRO A 18 13.95 25.58 67.65
N ALA A 19 15.21 25.41 67.19
CA ALA A 19 16.38 26.26 66.86
C ALA A 19 17.24 25.55 65.74
N HIS A 20 18.53 25.82 65.42
CA HIS A 20 19.60 26.72 65.90
C HIS A 20 20.51 27.13 64.72
N ASN A 21 21.09 28.34 64.74
CA ASN A 21 22.16 28.78 63.82
C ASN A 21 23.56 28.33 64.29
N VAL A 22 24.58 28.41 63.42
CA VAL A 22 25.85 29.17 63.64
C VAL A 22 26.74 29.14 62.37
N VAL A 23 27.70 30.08 62.27
CA VAL A 23 28.37 30.54 61.04
C VAL A 23 29.91 30.66 61.25
N ARG A 24 30.68 30.59 60.14
CA ARG A 24 32.02 31.19 59.83
C ARG A 24 33.35 30.38 59.91
N MET A 25 33.95 30.25 58.70
CA MET A 25 35.34 30.62 58.28
C MET A 25 36.61 30.17 59.04
N THR A 26 37.60 29.64 58.29
CA THR A 26 38.93 30.28 58.06
C THR A 26 39.69 29.63 56.87
N MET A 27 40.80 30.24 56.39
CA MET A 27 41.53 29.88 55.16
C MET A 27 42.89 29.18 55.38
N TRP A 28 43.30 28.34 54.41
CA TRP A 28 44.65 28.18 53.79
C TRP A 28 44.60 26.93 52.88
N GLY A 29 45.20 26.82 51.68
CA GLY A 29 45.92 27.78 50.83
C GLY A 29 46.99 27.10 49.97
N ASN A 30 46.73 26.83 48.67
CA ASN A 30 47.70 26.97 47.54
C ASN A 30 47.21 26.42 46.17
N ASN A 31 47.14 27.34 45.20
CA ASN A 31 47.58 27.25 43.80
C ASN A 31 47.26 26.01 42.92
N SER A 32 46.37 26.21 41.94
CA SER A 32 46.82 26.38 40.54
C SER A 32 45.77 27.09 39.67
N SER A 33 46.28 27.86 38.70
CA SER A 33 45.65 28.58 37.57
C SER A 33 44.44 27.88 36.90
N THR A 34 43.43 28.56 36.34
CA THR A 34 43.38 29.95 35.82
C THR A 34 41.93 30.50 35.76
N SER A 35 41.79 31.81 35.48
CA SER A 35 40.53 32.58 35.42
C SER A 35 39.43 31.99 34.53
N ALA A 36 38.18 32.18 34.96
CA ALA A 36 36.98 32.03 34.15
C ALA A 36 36.86 33.13 33.07
N LYS A 37 36.25 32.77 31.92
CA LYS A 37 35.19 33.46 31.15
C LYS A 37 35.22 33.03 29.68
N GLN A 38 34.04 32.88 29.05
CA GLN A 38 33.79 32.63 27.61
C GLN A 38 34.31 31.23 27.17
N ASP A 39 33.50 30.27 26.71
CA ASP A 39 32.45 30.32 25.70
C ASP A 39 31.36 29.25 25.92
N GLU A 40 30.20 29.62 26.48
CA GLU A 40 28.96 28.85 26.35
C GLU A 40 28.25 29.27 25.05
N ASN A 41 28.75 28.78 23.91
CA ASN A 41 28.06 28.81 22.61
C ASN A 41 28.72 27.83 21.63
N GLU A 42 28.80 26.54 21.99
CA GLU A 42 28.87 25.51 20.95
C GLU A 42 27.51 25.46 20.24
N ASP A 43 27.50 26.14 19.10
CA ASP A 43 26.41 26.29 18.16
C ASP A 43 25.75 24.92 17.89
N PHE A 44 24.57 24.68 18.47
CA PHE A 44 23.71 23.54 18.17
C PHE A 44 23.07 23.72 16.78
N LEU A 45 23.91 23.91 15.76
CA LEU A 45 23.51 23.95 14.36
C LEU A 45 22.80 22.62 14.06
N PRO A 46 21.49 22.63 13.79
CA PRO A 46 20.77 21.40 13.50
C PRO A 46 21.38 20.83 12.21
N ARG A 47 21.97 19.63 12.31
CA ARG A 47 22.51 18.92 11.14
C ARG A 47 21.48 18.97 10.03
N ARG A 48 21.75 19.77 8.98
CA ARG A 48 20.93 19.85 7.77
C ARG A 48 20.81 18.43 7.23
N ARG A 49 19.70 17.75 7.51
CA ARG A 49 19.29 16.59 6.70
C ARG A 49 19.16 17.14 5.30
N LEU A 50 20.03 16.75 4.37
CA LEU A 50 19.80 17.06 2.97
C LEU A 50 18.42 16.49 2.63
N GLY A 51 17.49 17.39 2.29
CA GLY A 51 16.21 16.99 1.77
C GLY A 51 16.39 16.21 0.47
N THR A 52 15.34 15.50 0.05
CA THR A 52 15.29 15.00 -1.33
C THR A 52 15.50 16.18 -2.29
N LEU A 53 16.01 15.94 -3.50
CA LEU A 53 16.17 17.00 -4.52
C LEU A 53 14.87 17.80 -4.70
N ALA A 54 13.72 17.11 -4.69
CA ALA A 54 12.41 17.72 -4.77
C ALA A 54 12.07 18.62 -3.56
N ALA A 55 12.36 18.20 -2.33
CA ALA A 55 12.19 19.04 -1.14
C ALA A 55 13.11 20.28 -1.17
N THR A 56 14.36 20.14 -1.64
CA THR A 56 15.30 21.25 -1.82
C THR A 56 14.82 22.24 -2.89
N LEU A 57 14.30 21.75 -4.02
CA LEU A 57 13.71 22.58 -5.07
C LEU A 57 12.50 23.38 -4.57
N VAL A 58 11.59 22.74 -3.81
CA VAL A 58 10.45 23.44 -3.20
C VAL A 58 10.90 24.46 -2.16
N HIS A 59 11.86 24.10 -1.30
CA HIS A 59 12.40 25.02 -0.29
C HIS A 59 13.03 26.27 -0.92
N ASN A 60 13.74 26.10 -2.04
CA ASN A 60 14.43 27.20 -2.73
C ASN A 60 13.54 27.95 -3.74
N SER A 61 12.29 27.54 -3.93
CA SER A 61 11.31 28.27 -4.75
C SER A 61 10.82 29.55 -4.05
N SER A 62 10.35 30.53 -4.83
CA SER A 62 9.89 31.81 -4.31
C SER A 62 8.70 31.67 -3.35
N SER A 63 8.55 32.62 -2.42
CA SER A 63 7.46 32.65 -1.44
C SER A 63 6.06 32.64 -2.06
N LEU A 64 5.92 33.11 -3.31
CA LEU A 64 4.66 33.08 -4.07
C LEU A 64 4.31 31.68 -4.60
N VAL A 65 5.32 30.89 -5.00
CA VAL A 65 5.12 29.59 -5.67
C VAL A 65 5.23 28.42 -4.68
N GLN A 66 6.05 28.56 -3.64
CA GLN A 66 6.29 27.53 -2.63
C GLN A 66 4.99 26.98 -1.97
N PRO A 67 3.97 27.78 -1.63
CA PRO A 67 2.73 27.27 -1.06
C PRO A 67 1.98 26.32 -2.00
N TYR A 68 1.94 26.62 -3.31
CA TYR A 68 1.32 25.77 -4.33
C TYR A 68 2.09 24.46 -4.53
N LEU A 69 3.43 24.51 -4.55
CA LEU A 69 4.26 23.28 -4.66
C LEU A 69 4.14 22.39 -3.42
N LYS A 70 3.97 22.97 -2.22
CA LYS A 70 3.65 22.24 -0.99
C LYS A 70 2.22 21.67 -1.01
N LEU A 71 1.25 22.42 -1.54
CA LEU A 71 -0.15 21.97 -1.66
C LEU A 71 -0.25 20.72 -2.54
N MET A 72 0.42 20.71 -3.70
CA MET A 72 0.49 19.55 -4.60
C MET A 72 1.54 18.48 -4.20
N ARG A 73 2.23 18.66 -3.06
CA ARG A 73 3.22 17.72 -2.48
C ARG A 73 4.45 17.43 -3.35
N ILE A 74 4.98 18.40 -4.11
CA ILE A 74 6.26 18.22 -4.82
C ILE A 74 7.41 17.90 -3.86
N ASP A 75 7.37 18.41 -2.62
CA ASP A 75 8.37 18.10 -1.58
C ASP A 75 8.41 16.61 -1.20
N ARG A 76 7.30 15.88 -1.42
CA ARG A 76 7.10 14.47 -1.07
C ARG A 76 6.57 13.67 -2.28
N PRO A 77 7.39 13.47 -3.33
CA PRO A 77 6.94 12.95 -4.62
C PRO A 77 6.53 11.46 -4.62
N ILE A 78 6.66 10.77 -3.48
CA ILE A 78 6.26 9.35 -3.32
C ILE A 78 4.82 9.09 -3.80
N GLY A 79 3.89 10.00 -3.54
CA GLY A 79 2.50 9.86 -3.98
C GLY A 79 2.34 9.87 -5.50
N SER A 80 3.16 10.65 -6.21
CA SER A 80 3.15 10.72 -7.68
C SER A 80 3.77 9.46 -8.29
N TRP A 81 4.82 8.92 -7.66
CA TRP A 81 5.39 7.62 -8.05
C TRP A 81 4.39 6.48 -7.86
N LEU A 82 3.70 6.42 -6.72
CA LEU A 82 2.70 5.38 -6.46
C LEU A 82 1.49 5.46 -7.40
N LEU A 83 1.16 6.65 -7.91
CA LEU A 83 0.15 6.84 -8.96
C LEU A 83 0.69 6.50 -10.37
N PHE A 84 1.97 6.76 -10.64
CA PHE A 84 2.60 6.49 -11.93
C PHE A 84 2.87 4.99 -12.18
N TRP A 85 3.31 4.24 -11.16
CA TRP A 85 3.76 2.86 -11.39
C TRP A 85 2.71 1.94 -12.01
N PRO A 86 1.42 1.96 -11.60
CA PRO A 86 0.37 1.22 -12.29
C PRO A 86 0.26 1.57 -13.77
N CYS A 87 0.37 2.85 -14.14
CA CYS A 87 0.41 3.30 -15.54
C CYS A 87 1.58 2.68 -16.30
N GLY A 88 2.79 2.80 -15.76
CA GLY A 88 3.99 2.22 -16.35
C GLY A 88 3.91 0.70 -16.51
N TRP A 89 3.31 0.00 -15.54
CA TRP A 89 3.07 -1.45 -15.63
C TRP A 89 2.10 -1.80 -16.75
N GLY A 90 0.99 -1.05 -16.89
CA GLY A 90 0.03 -1.22 -17.98
C GLY A 90 0.69 -1.06 -19.35
N ILE A 91 1.37 0.07 -19.57
CA ILE A 91 2.08 0.39 -20.82
C ILE A 91 3.11 -0.71 -21.15
N ALA A 92 3.95 -1.10 -20.19
CA ALA A 92 5.02 -2.08 -20.41
C ALA A 92 4.51 -3.51 -20.58
N MET A 93 3.41 -3.91 -19.92
CA MET A 93 2.80 -5.23 -20.10
C MET A 93 2.13 -5.35 -21.47
N SER A 94 1.56 -4.24 -21.98
CA SER A 94 0.93 -4.15 -23.31
C SER A 94 1.90 -3.92 -24.47
N THR A 95 3.19 -3.78 -24.20
CA THR A 95 4.21 -3.56 -25.22
C THR A 95 4.46 -4.84 -26.03
N SER A 96 4.69 -4.71 -27.34
CA SER A 96 5.01 -5.82 -28.24
C SER A 96 6.22 -6.64 -27.76
N PRO A 97 6.26 -7.96 -28.01
CA PRO A 97 7.46 -8.78 -27.82
C PRO A 97 8.73 -8.13 -28.38
N GLY A 98 9.86 -8.32 -27.71
CA GLY A 98 11.16 -7.77 -28.12
C GLY A 98 11.30 -6.24 -28.04
N SER A 99 10.25 -5.50 -27.68
CA SER A 99 10.23 -4.03 -27.74
C SER A 99 10.32 -3.35 -26.37
N PHE A 100 10.87 -2.13 -26.35
CA PHE A 100 10.77 -1.24 -25.19
C PHE A 100 9.40 -0.53 -25.14
N PRO A 101 8.88 -0.18 -23.96
CA PRO A 101 7.64 0.59 -23.85
C PRO A 101 7.82 2.00 -24.42
N ASP A 102 6.78 2.54 -25.07
CA ASP A 102 6.83 3.86 -25.71
C ASP A 102 7.24 4.97 -24.71
N PRO A 103 8.40 5.63 -24.91
CA PRO A 103 8.84 6.75 -24.07
C PRO A 103 7.85 7.91 -24.05
N HIS A 104 7.12 8.16 -25.14
CA HIS A 104 6.12 9.22 -25.20
C HIS A 104 4.97 8.94 -24.24
N MET A 105 4.39 7.73 -24.27
CA MET A 105 3.37 7.32 -23.29
C MET A 105 3.90 7.36 -21.85
N LEU A 106 5.13 6.90 -21.59
CA LEU A 106 5.72 6.97 -20.24
C LEU A 106 5.86 8.42 -19.73
N ILE A 107 6.27 9.36 -20.58
CA ILE A 107 6.37 10.79 -20.24
C ILE A 107 4.97 11.38 -20.02
N LEU A 108 4.03 11.11 -20.92
CA LEU A 108 2.66 11.64 -20.87
C LEU A 108 1.93 11.19 -19.60
N PHE A 109 2.01 9.90 -19.24
CA PHE A 109 1.48 9.37 -17.99
C PHE A 109 2.29 9.82 -16.76
N GLY A 110 3.59 10.10 -16.89
CA GLY A 110 4.41 10.70 -15.83
C GLY A 110 3.95 12.11 -15.47
N ILE A 111 3.73 12.95 -16.47
CA ILE A 111 3.14 14.30 -16.31
C ILE A 111 1.74 14.18 -15.70
N GLY A 112 0.89 13.31 -16.27
CA GLY A 112 -0.46 13.04 -15.75
C GLY A 112 -0.45 12.61 -14.28
N ALA A 113 0.47 11.73 -13.87
CA ALA A 113 0.58 11.29 -12.48
C ALA A 113 1.00 12.41 -11.53
N VAL A 114 1.94 13.29 -11.93
CA VAL A 114 2.33 14.45 -11.10
C VAL A 114 1.17 15.45 -10.97
N VAL A 115 0.50 15.77 -12.08
CA VAL A 115 -0.61 16.72 -12.12
C VAL A 115 -1.83 16.21 -11.37
N MET A 116 -2.27 14.97 -11.62
CA MET A 116 -3.47 14.40 -10.99
C MET A 116 -3.24 14.01 -9.53
N ARG A 117 -2.02 13.60 -9.14
CA ARG A 117 -1.66 13.51 -7.71
C ARG A 117 -1.76 14.87 -7.05
N GLY A 118 -1.29 15.91 -7.73
CA GLY A 118 -1.39 17.30 -7.28
C GLY A 118 -2.84 17.72 -7.07
N ALA A 119 -3.71 17.55 -8.07
CA ALA A 119 -5.14 17.83 -7.97
C ALA A 119 -5.81 17.08 -6.82
N GLY A 120 -5.50 15.79 -6.66
CA GLY A 120 -5.98 14.97 -5.55
C GLY A 120 -5.54 15.47 -4.17
N CYS A 121 -4.31 15.99 -4.04
CA CYS A 121 -3.87 16.65 -2.81
C CYS A 121 -4.55 18.00 -2.59
N THR A 122 -4.70 18.82 -3.63
CA THR A 122 -5.40 20.11 -3.56
C THR A 122 -6.84 19.94 -3.06
N ILE A 123 -7.66 19.10 -3.71
CA ILE A 123 -9.06 18.91 -3.32
C ILE A 123 -9.21 18.26 -1.93
N ASN A 124 -8.29 17.36 -1.56
CA ASN A 124 -8.29 16.77 -0.23
C ASN A 124 -8.00 17.83 0.85
N ASP A 125 -6.95 18.64 0.67
CA ASP A 125 -6.59 19.73 1.60
C ASP A 125 -7.73 20.79 1.68
N MET A 126 -8.49 21.03 0.59
CA MET A 126 -9.66 21.92 0.59
C MET A 126 -10.82 21.39 1.45
N TRP A 127 -11.14 20.09 1.37
CA TRP A 127 -12.25 19.46 2.12
C TRP A 127 -11.90 19.05 3.56
N ASP A 128 -10.60 18.92 3.87
CA ASP A 128 -10.10 18.48 5.16
C ASP A 128 -9.55 19.60 6.04
N ARG A 129 -9.55 20.86 5.58
CA ARG A 129 -8.99 22.04 6.28
C ARG A 129 -9.26 22.06 7.80
N ASP A 130 -10.51 21.85 8.22
CA ASP A 130 -10.93 21.93 9.62
C ASP A 130 -10.52 20.70 10.46
N ILE A 131 -10.18 19.59 9.79
CA ILE A 131 -9.68 18.34 10.39
C ILE A 131 -8.15 18.42 10.47
N ASP A 132 -7.49 18.85 9.39
CA ASP A 132 -6.03 18.98 9.32
C ASP A 132 -5.49 20.01 10.31
N GLY A 133 -6.24 21.07 10.63
CA GLY A 133 -5.88 21.99 11.73
C GLY A 133 -5.81 21.36 13.12
N LYS A 134 -6.37 20.15 13.30
CA LYS A 134 -6.40 19.42 14.57
C LYS A 134 -5.41 18.26 14.63
N VAL A 135 -4.74 17.94 13.52
CA VAL A 135 -3.83 16.80 13.39
C VAL A 135 -2.39 17.30 13.40
N SER A 136 -1.58 16.72 14.29
CA SER A 136 -0.22 17.17 14.60
C SER A 136 0.70 17.28 13.38
N ARG A 137 0.54 16.34 12.43
CA ARG A 137 1.32 16.21 11.19
C ARG A 137 0.88 17.14 10.06
N THR A 138 -0.30 17.77 10.16
CA THR A 138 -0.95 18.42 9.00
C THR A 138 -1.46 19.84 9.25
N LYS A 139 -1.40 20.31 10.51
CA LYS A 139 -1.62 21.71 10.90
C LYS A 139 -0.85 22.76 10.07
N ASP A 140 0.32 22.39 9.55
CA ASP A 140 1.21 23.29 8.77
C ASP A 140 0.90 23.30 7.26
N ARG A 141 -0.19 22.66 6.80
CA ARG A 141 -0.61 22.67 5.38
C ARG A 141 -0.97 24.09 4.92
N PRO A 142 -0.73 24.47 3.65
CA PRO A 142 -0.93 25.84 3.15
C PRO A 142 -2.33 26.44 3.39
N LEU A 143 -3.38 25.63 3.25
CA LEU A 143 -4.77 26.05 3.47
C LEU A 143 -5.14 26.19 4.96
N VAL A 144 -4.44 25.47 5.83
CA VAL A 144 -4.65 25.52 7.28
C VAL A 144 -3.93 26.72 7.89
N SER A 145 -2.66 26.92 7.50
CA SER A 145 -1.84 28.05 7.94
C SER A 145 -2.25 29.40 7.32
N GLY A 146 -3.15 29.41 6.34
CA GLY A 146 -3.61 30.62 5.65
C GLY A 146 -2.62 31.14 4.61
N ALA A 147 -1.57 30.38 4.27
CA ALA A 147 -0.62 30.72 3.21
C ALA A 147 -1.23 30.70 1.80
N LEU A 148 -2.40 30.05 1.64
CA LEU A 148 -3.28 30.14 0.47
C LEU A 148 -4.74 30.25 0.92
N SER A 149 -5.56 30.95 0.15
CA SER A 149 -7.01 30.96 0.34
C SER A 149 -7.69 29.76 -0.33
N GLN A 150 -8.95 29.51 0.02
CA GLN A 150 -9.77 28.50 -0.67
C GLN A 150 -10.00 28.84 -2.15
N PHE A 151 -9.99 30.14 -2.51
CA PHE A 151 -10.11 30.56 -3.92
C PHE A 151 -8.83 30.29 -4.71
N ASP A 152 -7.66 30.54 -4.12
CA ASP A 152 -6.37 30.21 -4.74
C ASP A 152 -6.24 28.71 -5.02
N ALA A 153 -6.66 27.87 -4.07
CA ALA A 153 -6.68 26.42 -4.25
C ALA A 153 -7.72 25.98 -5.29
N LEU A 154 -8.88 26.64 -5.40
CA LEU A 154 -9.87 26.36 -6.45
C LEU A 154 -9.34 26.69 -7.85
N VAL A 155 -8.71 27.85 -8.03
CA VAL A 155 -8.08 28.26 -9.30
C VAL A 155 -6.94 27.32 -9.67
N PHE A 156 -6.11 26.95 -8.68
CA PHE A 156 -5.02 26.00 -8.90
C PHE A 156 -5.52 24.59 -9.24
N LEU A 157 -6.57 24.11 -8.57
CA LEU A 157 -7.24 22.85 -8.89
C LEU A 157 -7.80 22.86 -10.31
N ALA A 158 -8.46 23.94 -10.73
CA ALA A 158 -8.96 24.08 -12.09
C ALA A 158 -7.81 24.02 -13.13
N GLY A 159 -6.68 24.67 -12.85
CA GLY A 159 -5.47 24.56 -13.68
C GLY A 159 -4.90 23.13 -13.74
N GLN A 160 -4.81 22.45 -12.60
CA GLN A 160 -4.36 21.06 -12.53
C GLN A 160 -5.30 20.11 -13.29
N LEU A 161 -6.62 20.24 -13.13
CA LEU A 161 -7.60 19.43 -13.85
C LEU A 161 -7.61 19.74 -15.36
N GLY A 162 -7.41 21.01 -15.76
CA GLY A 162 -7.25 21.41 -17.16
C GLY A 162 -6.01 20.76 -17.80
N LEU A 163 -4.87 20.77 -17.11
CA LEU A 163 -3.67 20.07 -17.56
C LEU A 163 -3.87 18.55 -17.62
N GLY A 164 -4.57 17.97 -16.64
CA GLY A 164 -4.94 16.55 -16.64
C GLY A 164 -5.84 16.17 -17.82
N LEU A 165 -6.79 17.05 -18.20
CA LEU A 165 -7.64 16.88 -19.36
C LEU A 165 -6.83 16.98 -20.67
N LEU A 166 -5.89 17.93 -20.79
CA LEU A 166 -5.00 18.02 -21.95
C LEU A 166 -4.11 16.78 -22.12
N VAL A 167 -3.67 16.16 -21.02
CA VAL A 167 -2.99 14.86 -21.04
C VAL A 167 -3.94 13.75 -21.50
N LEU A 168 -5.17 13.70 -20.96
CA LEU A 168 -6.15 12.67 -21.29
C LEU A 168 -6.56 12.71 -22.78
N LEU A 169 -6.80 13.90 -23.34
CA LEU A 169 -7.24 14.09 -24.73
C LEU A 169 -6.17 13.74 -25.79
N GLN A 170 -4.92 13.47 -25.40
CA GLN A 170 -3.89 12.94 -26.29
C GLN A 170 -3.94 11.41 -26.43
N LEU A 171 -4.82 10.73 -25.67
CA LEU A 171 -5.00 9.28 -25.72
C LEU A 171 -6.14 8.89 -26.66
N ASN A 172 -6.22 7.60 -27.03
CA ASN A 172 -7.32 7.09 -27.85
C ASN A 172 -8.67 7.18 -27.11
N TRP A 173 -9.78 7.25 -27.86
CA TRP A 173 -11.13 7.49 -27.30
C TRP A 173 -11.59 6.47 -26.26
N TYR A 174 -11.20 5.19 -26.39
CA TYR A 174 -11.48 4.18 -25.37
C TYR A 174 -10.82 4.56 -24.05
N THR A 175 -9.54 4.94 -24.10
CA THR A 175 -8.75 5.35 -22.93
C THR A 175 -9.24 6.69 -22.35
N VAL A 176 -9.69 7.63 -23.20
CA VAL A 176 -10.34 8.87 -22.75
C VAL A 176 -11.59 8.57 -21.92
N LEU A 177 -12.49 7.72 -22.43
CA LEU A 177 -13.73 7.35 -21.74
C LEU A 177 -13.45 6.54 -20.45
N LEU A 178 -12.50 5.61 -20.51
CA LEU A 178 -12.06 4.85 -19.35
C LEU A 178 -11.41 5.75 -18.28
N GLY A 179 -10.61 6.74 -18.69
CA GLY A 179 -10.05 7.76 -17.79
C GLY A 179 -11.12 8.65 -17.18
N ALA A 180 -12.09 9.12 -17.96
CA ALA A 180 -13.21 9.91 -17.47
C ALA A 180 -14.07 9.15 -16.44
N SER A 181 -14.28 7.84 -16.62
CA SER A 181 -15.04 7.03 -15.65
C SER A 181 -14.35 6.91 -14.27
N SER A 182 -13.02 7.11 -14.19
CA SER A 182 -12.29 7.15 -12.92
C SER A 182 -12.71 8.31 -12.00
N LEU A 183 -13.26 9.40 -12.57
CA LEU A 183 -13.64 10.59 -11.80
C LEU A 183 -14.68 10.28 -10.72
N GLY A 184 -15.53 9.27 -10.93
CA GLY A 184 -16.43 8.79 -9.89
C GLY A 184 -15.68 8.31 -8.63
N LEU A 185 -14.61 7.54 -8.79
CA LEU A 185 -13.76 7.10 -7.68
C LEU A 185 -13.00 8.26 -7.03
N VAL A 186 -12.47 9.18 -7.85
CA VAL A 186 -11.74 10.39 -7.38
C VAL A 186 -12.63 11.28 -6.49
N ILE A 187 -13.88 11.50 -6.89
CA ILE A 187 -14.85 12.31 -6.13
C ILE A 187 -15.29 11.58 -4.84
N ILE A 188 -15.49 10.27 -4.92
CA ILE A 188 -15.97 9.47 -3.78
C ILE A 188 -14.87 9.33 -2.70
N TYR A 189 -13.62 9.06 -3.09
CA TYR A 189 -12.52 8.70 -2.17
C TYR A 189 -12.41 9.57 -0.90
N PRO A 190 -12.34 10.92 -0.97
CA PRO A 190 -12.10 11.74 0.22
C PRO A 190 -13.24 11.68 1.25
N LEU A 191 -14.46 11.36 0.82
CA LEU A 191 -15.63 11.19 1.70
C LEU A 191 -15.57 9.87 2.48
N MET A 192 -14.86 8.86 1.96
CA MET A 192 -14.96 7.48 2.45
C MET A 192 -14.44 7.31 3.87
N LYS A 193 -13.44 8.10 4.30
CA LYS A 193 -12.94 8.08 5.69
C LYS A 193 -13.97 8.51 6.73
N ARG A 194 -15.05 9.20 6.32
CA ARG A 194 -16.18 9.57 7.17
C ARG A 194 -17.23 8.44 7.22
N VAL A 195 -17.42 7.74 6.10
CA VAL A 195 -18.45 6.69 5.94
C VAL A 195 -17.97 5.31 6.40
N THR A 196 -16.82 4.84 5.93
CA THR A 196 -16.34 3.45 6.05
C THR A 196 -14.93 3.34 6.61
N TYR A 197 -14.59 2.17 7.16
CA TYR A 197 -13.25 1.78 7.57
C TYR A 197 -12.36 1.25 6.43
N TRP A 198 -12.80 1.39 5.18
CA TRP A 198 -12.10 0.96 3.97
C TRP A 198 -11.73 2.10 2.98
N PRO A 199 -11.35 3.33 3.39
CA PRO A 199 -10.96 4.35 2.41
C PRO A 199 -9.75 3.91 1.58
N GLN A 200 -8.85 3.09 2.15
CA GLN A 200 -7.72 2.45 1.45
C GLN A 200 -8.14 1.61 0.24
N LEU A 201 -9.31 0.96 0.27
CA LEU A 201 -9.81 0.17 -0.87
C LEU A 201 -10.21 1.09 -2.02
N ILE A 202 -10.89 2.19 -1.72
CA ILE A 202 -11.34 3.17 -2.73
C ILE A 202 -10.14 3.95 -3.29
N LEU A 203 -9.16 4.27 -2.44
CA LEU A 203 -7.87 4.82 -2.86
C LEU A 203 -7.12 3.86 -3.78
N GLY A 204 -7.08 2.57 -3.44
CA GLY A 204 -6.47 1.53 -4.27
C GLY A 204 -7.12 1.43 -5.64
N MET A 205 -8.46 1.45 -5.71
CA MET A 205 -9.17 1.50 -6.99
C MET A 205 -8.81 2.76 -7.79
N THR A 206 -8.72 3.91 -7.12
CA THR A 206 -8.37 5.19 -7.77
C THR A 206 -6.95 5.20 -8.34
N PHE A 207 -5.94 4.79 -7.56
CA PHE A 207 -4.54 4.85 -8.00
C PHE A 207 -4.21 3.82 -9.07
N ASN A 208 -4.74 2.60 -8.94
CA ASN A 208 -4.38 1.52 -9.83
C ASN A 208 -5.17 1.53 -11.14
N TRP A 209 -6.16 2.44 -11.27
CA TRP A 209 -6.86 2.71 -12.53
C TRP A 209 -5.89 3.00 -13.68
N GLY A 210 -4.72 3.56 -13.36
CA GLY A 210 -3.58 3.72 -14.26
C GLY A 210 -3.15 2.44 -14.98
N ALA A 211 -3.25 1.26 -14.38
CA ALA A 211 -2.94 -0.01 -15.05
C ALA A 211 -3.87 -0.30 -16.23
N LEU A 212 -5.15 0.07 -16.10
CA LEU A 212 -6.15 -0.09 -17.17
C LEU A 212 -5.92 0.95 -18.28
N LEU A 213 -5.67 2.22 -17.92
CA LEU A 213 -5.37 3.27 -18.90
C LEU A 213 -4.05 3.02 -19.63
N GLY A 214 -3.01 2.60 -18.91
CA GLY A 214 -1.68 2.37 -19.50
C GLY A 214 -1.70 1.26 -20.55
N TRP A 215 -2.42 0.17 -20.29
CA TRP A 215 -2.63 -0.89 -21.27
C TRP A 215 -3.46 -0.40 -22.47
N SER A 216 -4.63 0.20 -22.20
CA SER A 216 -5.54 0.63 -23.27
C SER A 216 -5.00 1.80 -24.10
N ALA A 217 -4.11 2.62 -23.56
CA ALA A 217 -3.42 3.68 -24.31
C ALA A 217 -2.59 3.11 -25.47
N VAL A 218 -1.94 1.97 -25.25
CA VAL A 218 -1.11 1.27 -26.25
C VAL A 218 -1.95 0.40 -27.18
N GLN A 219 -2.90 -0.38 -26.64
CA GLN A 219 -3.64 -1.41 -27.39
C GLN A 219 -5.01 -0.96 -27.93
N GLY A 220 -5.46 0.26 -27.62
CA GLY A 220 -6.78 0.77 -28.00
C GLY A 220 -7.97 0.20 -27.22
N ALA A 221 -7.75 -0.87 -26.44
CA ALA A 221 -8.74 -1.48 -25.54
C ALA A 221 -8.04 -2.23 -24.39
N CYS A 222 -8.77 -2.54 -23.31
CA CYS A 222 -8.27 -3.42 -22.25
C CYS A 222 -8.46 -4.90 -22.62
N ASP A 223 -7.38 -5.69 -22.56
CA ASP A 223 -7.52 -7.14 -22.38
C ASP A 223 -7.83 -7.41 -20.90
N TRP A 224 -9.09 -7.70 -20.59
CA TRP A 224 -9.52 -7.92 -19.22
C TRP A 224 -8.92 -9.17 -18.56
N SER A 225 -8.41 -10.15 -19.33
CA SER A 225 -7.73 -11.32 -18.76
C SER A 225 -6.41 -10.94 -18.08
N VAL A 226 -5.72 -9.93 -18.60
CA VAL A 226 -4.48 -9.36 -18.02
C VAL A 226 -4.79 -8.19 -17.10
N CYS A 227 -5.62 -7.25 -17.57
CA CYS A 227 -5.85 -5.96 -16.92
C CYS A 227 -6.52 -6.11 -15.56
N LEU A 228 -7.49 -7.02 -15.43
CA LEU A 228 -8.23 -7.21 -14.19
C LEU A 228 -7.36 -7.79 -13.04
N PRO A 229 -6.58 -8.88 -13.22
CA PRO A 229 -5.68 -9.36 -12.17
C PRO A 229 -4.54 -8.37 -11.87
N LEU A 230 -4.05 -7.60 -12.85
CA LEU A 230 -3.02 -6.58 -12.63
C LEU A 230 -3.56 -5.42 -11.79
N TYR A 231 -4.75 -4.93 -12.15
CA TYR A 231 -5.48 -3.92 -11.40
C TYR A 231 -5.79 -4.38 -9.97
N ALA A 232 -6.35 -5.59 -9.80
CA ALA A 232 -6.65 -6.17 -8.50
C ALA A 232 -5.39 -6.34 -7.63
N ALA A 233 -4.26 -6.73 -8.23
CA ALA A 233 -2.98 -6.79 -7.54
C ALA A 233 -2.52 -5.41 -7.04
N GLY A 234 -2.63 -4.40 -7.90
CA GLY A 234 -2.37 -3.00 -7.55
C GLY A 234 -3.28 -2.49 -6.41
N VAL A 235 -4.58 -2.76 -6.47
CA VAL A 235 -5.52 -2.38 -5.40
C VAL A 235 -5.10 -3.01 -4.06
N CYS A 236 -4.71 -4.29 -4.07
CA CYS A 236 -4.19 -4.97 -2.88
C CYS A 236 -2.89 -4.35 -2.39
N TRP A 237 -1.98 -3.97 -3.29
CA TRP A 237 -0.74 -3.27 -2.96
C TRP A 237 -0.98 -1.92 -2.28
N THR A 238 -1.94 -1.13 -2.77
CA THR A 238 -2.33 0.13 -2.12
C THR A 238 -2.93 -0.10 -0.74
N ILE A 239 -3.75 -1.14 -0.55
CA ILE A 239 -4.22 -1.50 0.79
C ILE A 239 -3.03 -1.85 1.70
N VAL A 240 -2.00 -2.55 1.21
CA VAL A 240 -0.78 -2.83 1.99
C VAL A 240 -0.06 -1.55 2.40
N TYR A 241 0.40 -0.73 1.46
CA TYR A 241 1.23 0.43 1.80
C TYR A 241 0.45 1.55 2.50
N ASP A 242 -0.83 1.76 2.17
CA ASP A 242 -1.61 2.88 2.70
C ASP A 242 -2.21 2.57 4.08
N THR A 243 -2.47 1.28 4.38
CA THR A 243 -2.74 0.87 5.78
C THR A 243 -1.52 1.09 6.67
N ILE A 244 -0.32 0.79 6.17
CA ILE A 244 0.93 1.08 6.90
C ILE A 244 1.09 2.59 7.10
N TYR A 245 0.84 3.38 6.05
CA TYR A 245 0.88 4.84 6.13
C TYR A 245 -0.11 5.38 7.18
N ALA A 246 -1.35 4.89 7.20
CA ALA A 246 -2.40 5.33 8.11
C ALA A 246 -2.12 5.03 9.60
N HIS A 247 -1.22 4.09 9.93
CA HIS A 247 -0.80 3.88 11.32
C HIS A 247 -0.03 5.06 11.92
N GLN A 248 0.52 5.97 11.10
CA GLN A 248 1.16 7.22 11.58
C GLN A 248 0.18 8.13 12.33
N ASP A 249 -1.08 8.18 11.92
CA ASP A 249 -2.08 9.11 12.42
C ASP A 249 -3.16 8.43 13.29
N LYS A 250 -2.99 7.13 13.60
CA LYS A 250 -3.96 6.25 14.28
C LYS A 250 -4.58 6.86 15.56
N ALA A 251 -3.79 7.57 16.35
CA ALA A 251 -4.25 8.20 17.59
C ALA A 251 -5.14 9.43 17.31
N ASP A 252 -4.68 10.33 16.44
CA ASP A 252 -5.42 11.53 16.03
C ASP A 252 -6.72 11.13 15.29
N ASP A 253 -6.65 10.14 14.39
CA ASP A 253 -7.81 9.57 13.68
C ASP A 253 -8.88 9.03 14.66
N TYR A 254 -8.47 8.28 15.69
CA TYR A 254 -9.38 7.72 16.69
C TYR A 254 -10.09 8.82 17.48
N LEU A 255 -9.36 9.85 17.94
CA LEU A 255 -9.90 10.99 18.68
C LEU A 255 -10.86 11.84 17.84
N LEU A 256 -10.62 11.94 16.53
CA LEU A 256 -11.43 12.71 15.58
C LEU A 256 -12.56 11.87 14.93
N GLY A 257 -12.70 10.58 15.27
CA GLY A 257 -13.71 9.68 14.70
C GLY A 257 -13.49 9.35 13.21
N ILE A 258 -12.28 9.57 12.70
CA ILE A 258 -11.91 9.27 11.31
C ILE A 258 -11.65 7.76 11.19
N LYS A 259 -12.17 7.13 10.13
CA LYS A 259 -12.12 5.69 9.95
C LYS A 259 -11.04 5.30 8.94
N SER A 260 -10.25 4.28 9.27
CA SER A 260 -9.18 3.76 8.42
C SER A 260 -9.01 2.24 8.59
N THR A 261 -8.38 1.56 7.62
CA THR A 261 -8.02 0.13 7.77
C THR A 261 -7.04 -0.09 8.92
N ALA A 262 -6.18 0.89 9.23
CA ALA A 262 -5.27 0.85 10.37
C ALA A 262 -6.03 0.69 11.71
N LEU A 263 -7.09 1.48 11.91
CA LEU A 263 -7.98 1.33 13.06
C LEU A 263 -8.77 0.02 13.03
N LYS A 264 -9.29 -0.37 11.87
CA LYS A 264 -10.10 -1.60 11.75
C LYS A 264 -9.33 -2.89 11.99
N PHE A 265 -8.09 -2.97 11.50
CA PHE A 265 -7.27 -4.17 11.66
C PHE A 265 -6.55 -4.17 13.01
N GLY A 266 -6.22 -3.00 13.56
CA GLY A 266 -5.51 -2.86 14.83
C GLY A 266 -4.26 -3.73 14.86
N ASP A 267 -4.11 -4.53 15.91
CA ASP A 267 -2.94 -5.41 16.10
C ASP A 267 -2.89 -6.56 15.08
N LYS A 268 -4.04 -6.90 14.45
CA LYS A 268 -4.12 -7.89 13.36
C LYS A 268 -3.67 -7.32 12.00
N THR A 269 -3.18 -6.09 11.94
CA THR A 269 -2.71 -5.44 10.69
C THR A 269 -1.77 -6.35 9.90
N LYS A 270 -0.70 -6.87 10.51
CA LYS A 270 0.28 -7.72 9.78
C LYS A 270 -0.39 -8.92 9.10
N LEU A 271 -1.34 -9.57 9.77
CA LEU A 271 -2.05 -10.73 9.23
C LEU A 271 -2.92 -10.37 8.01
N TRP A 272 -3.68 -9.28 8.09
CA TRP A 272 -4.49 -8.78 6.96
C TRP A 272 -3.60 -8.36 5.78
N LEU A 273 -2.53 -7.62 6.03
CA LEU A 273 -1.61 -7.17 4.97
C LEU A 273 -0.82 -8.31 4.34
N SER A 274 -0.52 -9.39 5.07
CA SER A 274 0.01 -10.63 4.48
C SER A 274 -0.99 -11.23 3.49
N GLY A 275 -2.28 -11.31 3.86
CA GLY A 275 -3.35 -11.76 2.96
C GLY A 275 -3.44 -10.92 1.68
N PHE A 276 -3.46 -9.58 1.79
CA PHE A 276 -3.44 -8.69 0.62
C PHE A 276 -2.15 -8.82 -0.21
N SER A 277 -0.99 -9.03 0.43
CA SER A 277 0.28 -9.26 -0.28
C SER A 277 0.27 -10.59 -1.07
N SER A 278 -0.31 -11.66 -0.51
CA SER A 278 -0.49 -12.91 -1.25
C SER A 278 -1.47 -12.77 -2.42
N THR A 279 -2.57 -12.02 -2.25
CA THR A 279 -3.49 -11.71 -3.37
C THR A 279 -2.82 -10.87 -4.45
N MET A 280 -2.00 -9.88 -4.06
CA MET A 280 -1.18 -9.11 -5.00
C MET A 280 -0.26 -10.01 -5.81
N VAL A 281 0.57 -10.82 -5.16
CA VAL A 281 1.50 -11.74 -5.84
C VAL A 281 0.74 -12.71 -6.77
N SER A 282 -0.42 -13.21 -6.33
CA SER A 282 -1.27 -14.09 -7.16
C SER A 282 -1.79 -13.38 -8.41
N GLY A 283 -2.28 -12.14 -8.28
CA GLY A 283 -2.74 -11.34 -9.41
C GLY A 283 -1.61 -10.99 -10.38
N LEU A 284 -0.41 -10.70 -9.89
CA LEU A 284 0.78 -10.52 -10.74
C LEU A 284 1.11 -11.80 -11.51
N VAL A 285 1.19 -12.95 -10.84
CA VAL A 285 1.44 -14.23 -11.53
C VAL A 285 0.38 -14.49 -12.61
N LEU A 286 -0.91 -14.32 -12.31
CA LEU A 286 -1.99 -14.48 -13.30
C LEU A 286 -1.84 -13.52 -14.49
N SER A 287 -1.50 -12.25 -14.24
CA SER A 287 -1.31 -11.25 -15.30
C SER A 287 -0.13 -11.58 -16.21
N GLY A 288 0.98 -12.04 -15.62
CA GLY A 288 2.15 -12.49 -16.37
C GLY A 288 1.84 -13.66 -17.29
N LEU A 289 1.03 -14.61 -16.82
CA LEU A 289 0.66 -15.81 -17.56
C LEU A 289 -0.27 -15.51 -18.74
N GLN A 290 -1.25 -14.62 -18.58
CA GLN A 290 -2.11 -14.20 -19.69
C GLN A 290 -1.37 -13.35 -20.75
N CYS A 291 -0.15 -12.92 -20.44
CA CYS A 291 0.74 -12.17 -21.34
C CYS A 291 1.91 -12.98 -21.88
N ASP A 292 2.01 -14.28 -21.57
CA ASP A 292 3.19 -15.11 -21.85
C ASP A 292 4.51 -14.40 -21.44
N GLN A 293 4.52 -13.80 -20.24
CA GLN A 293 5.72 -13.15 -19.69
C GLN A 293 6.83 -14.16 -19.41
N THR A 294 8.09 -13.71 -19.52
CA THR A 294 9.26 -14.58 -19.39
C THR A 294 9.89 -14.52 -17.99
N TRP A 295 10.95 -15.30 -17.75
CA TRP A 295 11.55 -15.47 -16.42
C TRP A 295 11.96 -14.17 -15.67
N PRO A 296 12.43 -13.07 -16.29
CA PRO A 296 12.79 -11.84 -15.56
C PRO A 296 11.59 -11.22 -14.85
N TYR A 297 10.40 -11.32 -15.44
CA TYR A 297 9.14 -10.88 -14.83
C TYR A 297 8.86 -11.67 -13.54
N TYR A 298 8.90 -13.00 -13.60
CA TYR A 298 8.65 -13.85 -12.42
C TYR A 298 9.74 -13.69 -11.35
N THR A 299 11.00 -13.45 -11.74
CA THR A 299 12.06 -13.07 -10.81
C THR A 299 11.74 -11.76 -10.09
N ALA A 300 11.29 -10.73 -10.82
CA ALA A 300 10.85 -9.47 -10.20
C ALA A 300 9.63 -9.64 -9.29
N VAL A 301 8.65 -10.46 -9.65
CA VAL A 301 7.51 -10.82 -8.78
C VAL A 301 7.99 -11.51 -7.50
N GLY A 302 8.98 -12.41 -7.60
CA GLY A 302 9.63 -13.04 -6.44
C GLY A 302 10.37 -12.04 -5.54
N LEU A 303 11.09 -11.09 -6.12
CA LEU A 303 11.76 -10.01 -5.39
C LEU A 303 10.76 -9.06 -4.70
N VAL A 304 9.64 -8.75 -5.35
CA VAL A 304 8.53 -7.98 -4.75
C VAL A 304 7.92 -8.74 -3.59
N ALA A 305 7.65 -10.04 -3.74
CA ALA A 305 7.12 -10.89 -2.66
C ALA A 305 8.09 -10.91 -1.45
N ALA A 306 9.39 -11.07 -1.69
CA ALA A 306 10.42 -11.03 -0.65
C ALA A 306 10.52 -9.64 0.03
N HIS A 307 10.41 -8.55 -0.74
CA HIS A 307 10.39 -7.19 -0.20
C HIS A 307 9.17 -6.95 0.70
N LEU A 308 7.97 -7.36 0.27
CA LEU A 308 6.74 -7.24 1.05
C LEU A 308 6.79 -8.10 2.32
N ALA A 309 7.25 -9.36 2.22
CA ALA A 309 7.42 -10.23 3.38
C ALA A 309 8.40 -9.63 4.40
N LYS A 310 9.55 -9.11 3.96
CA LYS A 310 10.51 -8.41 4.84
C LYS A 310 9.91 -7.13 5.43
N GLN A 311 9.16 -6.36 4.64
CA GLN A 311 8.48 -5.15 5.09
C GLN A 311 7.50 -5.46 6.22
N LEU A 312 6.61 -6.44 6.04
CA LEU A 312 5.60 -6.82 7.04
C LEU A 312 6.19 -7.50 8.27
N TYR A 313 7.21 -8.35 8.11
CA TYR A 313 7.91 -8.97 9.23
C TYR A 313 8.52 -7.89 10.15
N THR A 314 9.30 -6.97 9.57
CA THR A 314 10.01 -5.91 10.29
C THR A 314 9.18 -4.64 10.59
N LEU A 315 7.89 -4.61 10.26
CA LEU A 315 7.01 -3.46 10.50
C LEU A 315 6.73 -3.27 12.00
N ASP A 316 6.84 -2.05 12.50
CA ASP A 316 6.26 -1.66 13.78
C ASP A 316 5.09 -0.68 13.54
N ILE A 317 3.87 -1.15 13.79
CA ILE A 317 2.63 -0.38 13.60
C ILE A 317 2.44 0.73 14.66
N ASN A 318 3.20 0.69 15.75
CA ASN A 318 3.13 1.72 16.80
C ASN A 318 4.27 2.76 16.66
N ASN A 319 5.10 2.63 15.62
CA ASN A 319 6.17 3.57 15.32
C ASN A 319 5.87 4.34 14.01
N PRO A 320 5.40 5.59 14.10
CA PRO A 320 5.11 6.41 12.92
C PRO A 320 6.31 6.57 11.98
N THR A 321 7.55 6.59 12.50
CA THR A 321 8.75 6.73 11.67
C THR A 321 9.03 5.46 10.86
N ASP A 322 8.89 4.26 11.44
CA ASP A 322 9.00 3.01 10.67
C ASP A 322 7.88 2.91 9.63
N CYS A 323 6.64 3.21 10.00
CA CYS A 323 5.51 3.26 9.08
C CYS A 323 5.76 4.20 7.88
N SER A 324 6.29 5.40 8.12
CA SER A 324 6.69 6.34 7.06
C SER A 324 7.77 5.77 6.15
N ASN A 325 8.81 5.16 6.73
CA ASN A 325 9.92 4.56 5.99
C ASN A 325 9.45 3.35 5.14
N LYS A 326 8.58 2.50 5.68
CA LYS A 326 7.97 1.38 4.93
C LYS A 326 7.12 1.89 3.77
N PHE A 327 6.27 2.90 4.00
CA PHE A 327 5.47 3.54 2.94
C PHE A 327 6.37 4.08 1.82
N ILE A 328 7.40 4.87 2.14
CA ILE A 328 8.35 5.41 1.13
C ILE A 328 9.06 4.27 0.37
N SER A 329 9.42 3.17 1.04
CA SER A 329 10.10 2.04 0.40
C SER A 329 9.25 1.36 -0.70
N ASN A 330 7.94 1.57 -0.75
CA ASN A 330 7.08 0.99 -1.79
C ASN A 330 7.36 1.54 -3.20
N GLN A 331 8.01 2.71 -3.36
CA GLN A 331 8.51 3.13 -4.68
C GLN A 331 9.39 2.03 -5.35
N ARG A 332 10.09 1.21 -4.55
CA ARG A 332 10.90 0.09 -5.03
C ARG A 332 10.06 -1.06 -5.60
N VAL A 333 8.87 -1.32 -5.07
CA VAL A 333 7.94 -2.33 -5.60
C VAL A 333 7.49 -1.92 -7.00
N GLY A 334 7.11 -0.64 -7.15
CA GLY A 334 6.88 0.05 -8.42
C GLY A 334 7.96 -0.22 -9.46
N LEU A 335 9.18 0.21 -9.13
CA LEU A 335 10.35 0.12 -10.01
C LEU A 335 10.76 -1.33 -10.32
N LEU A 336 10.81 -2.22 -9.31
CA LEU A 336 11.20 -3.62 -9.51
C LEU A 336 10.25 -4.34 -10.46
N LEU A 337 8.93 -4.17 -10.28
CA LEU A 337 7.96 -4.78 -11.15
C LEU A 337 8.01 -4.17 -12.56
N PHE A 338 8.16 -2.85 -12.69
CA PHE A 338 8.32 -2.20 -14.00
C PHE A 338 9.54 -2.73 -14.77
N LEU A 339 10.71 -2.80 -14.13
CA LEU A 339 11.92 -3.35 -14.75
C LEU A 339 11.76 -4.84 -15.10
N GLY A 340 11.10 -5.62 -14.25
CA GLY A 340 10.77 -7.02 -14.52
C GLY A 340 9.86 -7.22 -15.72
N ILE A 341 8.86 -6.34 -15.90
CA ILE A 341 7.98 -6.32 -17.07
C ILE A 341 8.78 -5.96 -18.32
N VAL A 342 9.58 -4.89 -18.30
CA VAL A 342 10.37 -4.46 -19.46
C VAL A 342 11.35 -5.56 -19.89
N LEU A 343 12.15 -6.09 -18.96
CA LEU A 343 13.07 -7.19 -19.27
C LEU A 343 12.33 -8.46 -19.69
N GLY A 344 11.18 -8.74 -19.08
CA GLY A 344 10.31 -9.87 -19.44
C GLY A 344 9.80 -9.79 -20.88
N THR A 345 9.31 -8.61 -21.28
CA THR A 345 8.77 -8.32 -22.63
C THR A 345 9.87 -8.29 -23.69
N LEU A 346 11.04 -7.70 -23.40
CA LEU A 346 12.21 -7.73 -24.29
C LEU A 346 12.72 -9.15 -24.56
N MET A 347 12.55 -10.07 -23.61
CA MET A 347 12.95 -11.48 -23.75
C MET A 347 11.84 -12.38 -24.33
N LYS A 348 10.65 -11.86 -24.63
CA LYS A 348 9.63 -12.63 -25.36
C LYS A 348 10.10 -12.85 -26.80
N PRO A 349 10.08 -14.08 -27.33
CA PRO A 349 10.29 -14.30 -28.75
C PRO A 349 9.12 -13.70 -29.54
N GLU A 350 9.37 -13.27 -30.77
CA GLU A 350 8.35 -12.69 -31.67
C GLU A 350 7.29 -13.72 -32.12
N VAL A 351 7.50 -15.00 -31.82
CA VAL A 351 6.58 -16.12 -32.11
C VAL A 351 6.53 -17.05 -30.89
N ILE A 352 5.32 -17.39 -30.41
CA ILE A 352 5.10 -18.49 -29.47
C ILE A 352 4.02 -19.42 -30.02
N SER A 353 4.42 -20.65 -30.34
CA SER A 353 3.56 -21.83 -30.21
C SER A 353 4.19 -22.72 -29.16
N ASP A 354 3.48 -22.91 -28.04
CA ASP A 354 3.18 -24.22 -27.43
C ASP A 354 2.82 -24.02 -25.94
N LYS A 355 1.53 -24.15 -25.63
CA LYS A 355 0.93 -23.71 -24.36
C LYS A 355 0.99 -24.74 -23.23
N GLU A 356 1.63 -25.89 -23.41
CA GLU A 356 1.50 -27.02 -22.48
C GLU A 356 2.47 -26.98 -21.29
N GLU A 357 3.76 -26.70 -21.47
CA GLU A 357 4.75 -26.74 -20.36
C GLU A 357 4.51 -25.66 -19.29
N ILE A 358 4.01 -24.48 -19.68
CA ILE A 358 3.79 -23.35 -18.77
C ILE A 358 2.82 -23.76 -17.63
N ASN A 359 1.77 -24.54 -17.93
CA ASN A 359 0.70 -24.87 -16.99
C ASN A 359 1.18 -25.65 -15.75
N GLU A 360 2.16 -26.56 -15.85
CA GLU A 360 2.66 -27.30 -14.67
C GLU A 360 3.44 -26.40 -13.69
N PHE A 361 4.15 -25.39 -14.22
CA PHE A 361 4.84 -24.39 -13.40
C PHE A 361 3.84 -23.46 -12.69
N VAL A 362 2.76 -23.04 -13.38
CA VAL A 362 1.66 -22.27 -12.78
C VAL A 362 1.05 -22.98 -11.58
N ILE A 363 0.64 -24.23 -11.79
CA ILE A 363 -0.01 -25.04 -10.77
C ILE A 363 0.93 -25.16 -9.55
N SER A 364 2.22 -25.40 -9.78
CA SER A 364 3.23 -25.47 -8.73
C SER A 364 3.33 -24.18 -7.90
N ILE A 365 3.37 -23.01 -8.54
CA ILE A 365 3.41 -21.71 -7.81
C ILE A 365 2.11 -21.44 -7.06
N LEU A 366 0.94 -21.68 -7.66
CA LEU A 366 -0.35 -21.49 -6.99
C LEU A 366 -0.50 -22.42 -5.78
N PHE A 367 0.02 -23.66 -5.84
CA PHE A 367 0.08 -24.56 -4.70
C PHE A 367 1.05 -24.08 -3.61
N ILE A 368 2.20 -23.50 -3.96
CA ILE A 368 3.13 -22.88 -2.99
C ILE A 368 2.46 -21.70 -2.28
N VAL A 369 1.79 -20.80 -3.02
CA VAL A 369 1.06 -19.66 -2.43
C VAL A 369 -0.09 -20.14 -1.54
N TYR A 370 -0.87 -21.14 -1.97
CA TYR A 370 -1.90 -21.77 -1.14
C TYR A 370 -1.32 -22.39 0.13
N TYR A 371 -0.17 -23.06 0.05
CA TYR A 371 0.49 -23.66 1.20
C TYR A 371 1.02 -22.61 2.18
N LEU A 372 1.64 -21.52 1.68
CA LEU A 372 2.06 -20.39 2.50
C LEU A 372 0.87 -19.69 3.18
N LEU A 373 -0.26 -19.55 2.48
CA LEU A 373 -1.53 -19.07 3.07
C LEU A 373 -2.10 -20.01 4.14
N SER A 374 -1.79 -21.31 4.08
CA SER A 374 -2.21 -22.29 5.10
C SER A 374 -1.29 -22.37 6.32
N LEU A 375 -0.09 -21.78 6.26
CA LEU A 375 0.89 -21.77 7.36
C LEU A 375 0.73 -20.57 8.31
N PHE A 376 -0.09 -19.58 7.97
CA PHE A 376 -0.53 -18.51 8.87
C PHE A 376 -2.00 -18.73 9.25
N ASP A 377 -2.38 -18.46 10.50
CA ASP A 377 -3.73 -18.70 11.07
C ASP A 377 -4.82 -17.81 10.43
N LEU A 378 -5.16 -18.13 9.19
CA LEU A 378 -6.03 -17.36 8.30
C LEU A 378 -7.04 -18.27 7.56
N TYR A 379 -7.11 -19.53 8.00
CA TYR A 379 -7.84 -20.65 7.38
C TYR A 379 -9.35 -20.41 7.22
N ASN A 380 -9.99 -19.66 8.11
CA ASN A 380 -11.46 -19.61 8.23
C ASN A 380 -12.14 -18.39 7.56
N HIS A 381 -11.41 -17.38 7.08
CA HIS A 381 -12.03 -16.20 6.45
C HIS A 381 -11.62 -15.97 4.99
N LEU A 382 -10.33 -16.05 4.66
CA LEU A 382 -9.89 -15.85 3.28
C LEU A 382 -10.17 -17.05 2.37
N ARG A 383 -10.37 -18.25 2.93
CA ARG A 383 -10.76 -19.47 2.20
C ARG A 383 -12.03 -19.29 1.35
N ALA A 384 -13.05 -18.60 1.87
CA ALA A 384 -14.30 -18.38 1.14
C ALA A 384 -14.10 -17.46 -0.07
N VAL A 385 -13.38 -16.35 0.11
CA VAL A 385 -13.07 -15.40 -0.97
C VAL A 385 -12.17 -16.02 -2.02
N TYR A 386 -11.09 -16.69 -1.59
CA TYR A 386 -10.12 -17.33 -2.50
C TYR A 386 -10.71 -18.52 -3.27
N HIS A 387 -11.53 -19.38 -2.65
CA HIS A 387 -12.23 -20.43 -3.40
C HIS A 387 -13.28 -19.88 -4.34
N ARG A 388 -13.96 -18.77 -4.01
CA ARG A 388 -14.95 -18.16 -4.92
C ARG A 388 -14.26 -17.55 -6.13
N PHE A 389 -13.12 -16.88 -5.93
CA PHE A 389 -12.25 -16.36 -6.99
C PHE A 389 -11.67 -17.48 -7.87
N LEU A 390 -11.10 -18.54 -7.27
CA LEU A 390 -10.59 -19.69 -8.04
C LEU A 390 -11.69 -20.45 -8.79
N ARG A 391 -12.90 -20.60 -8.24
CA ARG A 391 -14.01 -21.25 -8.97
C ARG A 391 -14.52 -20.39 -10.14
N LEU A 392 -14.52 -19.07 -9.99
CA LEU A 392 -14.85 -18.13 -11.08
C LEU A 392 -13.84 -18.21 -12.24
N ILE A 393 -12.58 -18.57 -11.97
CA ILE A 393 -11.50 -18.61 -12.97
C ILE A 393 -11.27 -20.02 -13.52
N LEU A 394 -11.39 -21.09 -12.71
CA LEU A 394 -10.98 -22.45 -13.06
C LEU A 394 -12.13 -23.47 -13.18
N GLY A 395 -13.39 -23.07 -12.93
CA GLY A 395 -14.58 -23.91 -13.12
C GLY A 395 -14.78 -25.10 -12.15
N ALA A 396 -13.72 -25.64 -11.54
CA ALA A 396 -13.79 -26.81 -10.65
C ALA A 396 -12.74 -26.77 -9.51
N PRO A 397 -12.97 -27.48 -8.37
CA PRO A 397 -11.95 -27.65 -7.34
C PRO A 397 -10.85 -28.63 -7.81
N PRO A 398 -9.56 -28.38 -7.50
CA PRO A 398 -8.46 -29.16 -8.04
C PRO A 398 -8.41 -30.58 -7.44
N ARG A 399 -8.41 -31.59 -8.32
CA ARG A 399 -7.94 -32.95 -8.02
C ARG A 399 -6.55 -33.13 -8.63
N ILE A 400 -5.60 -33.68 -7.86
CA ILE A 400 -4.26 -34.02 -8.37
C ILE A 400 -4.41 -35.20 -9.35
N PRO A 401 -4.02 -35.08 -10.64
CA PRO A 401 -4.08 -36.21 -11.57
C PRO A 401 -2.95 -37.21 -11.29
N ASN A 402 -3.25 -38.51 -11.29
CA ASN A 402 -2.26 -39.56 -11.04
C ASN A 402 -1.09 -39.60 -12.05
N ARG A 403 -1.17 -38.89 -13.19
CA ARG A 403 -0.08 -38.80 -14.18
C ARG A 403 1.18 -38.07 -13.68
N VAL A 404 1.04 -37.14 -12.72
CA VAL A 404 2.17 -36.33 -12.18
C VAL A 404 3.27 -37.18 -11.53
N LEU A 405 2.94 -38.40 -11.08
CA LEU A 405 3.90 -39.35 -10.49
C LEU A 405 4.75 -40.11 -11.53
N LEU A 406 4.35 -40.12 -12.80
CA LEU A 406 4.98 -40.96 -13.85
C LEU A 406 5.96 -40.18 -14.74
N THR A 407 5.68 -38.91 -15.06
CA THR A 407 6.54 -38.08 -15.95
C THR A 407 7.93 -37.79 -15.36
N MET A 408 8.04 -37.62 -14.05
CA MET A 408 9.32 -37.37 -13.36
C MET A 408 10.28 -38.59 -13.30
N SER A 409 9.85 -39.76 -13.77
CA SER A 409 10.73 -40.93 -13.96
C SER A 409 11.60 -40.81 -15.21
N GLY A 410 11.17 -40.03 -16.21
CA GLY A 410 11.74 -40.02 -17.56
C GLY A 410 12.77 -38.92 -17.85
N LEU A 411 12.91 -37.91 -16.98
CA LEU A 411 13.81 -36.78 -17.22
C LEU A 411 15.29 -37.15 -17.01
N PRO A 412 16.14 -37.14 -18.06
CA PRO A 412 17.54 -37.57 -17.93
C PRO A 412 18.44 -36.53 -17.23
N SER A 413 18.06 -35.24 -17.29
CA SER A 413 18.92 -34.08 -17.02
C SER A 413 18.94 -33.57 -15.57
N LEU A 414 18.13 -34.10 -14.64
CA LEU A 414 18.15 -33.66 -13.25
C LEU A 414 19.17 -34.43 -12.38
N ASP A 415 19.90 -33.73 -11.51
CA ASP A 415 20.77 -34.37 -10.51
C ASP A 415 19.97 -35.40 -9.67
N SER A 416 20.58 -36.56 -9.50
CA SER A 416 20.15 -37.65 -8.61
C SER A 416 19.72 -37.18 -7.21
N ARG A 417 20.43 -36.18 -6.63
CA ARG A 417 20.11 -35.64 -5.30
C ARG A 417 18.81 -34.85 -5.31
N ILE A 418 18.59 -34.04 -6.36
CA ILE A 418 17.35 -33.26 -6.55
C ILE A 418 16.16 -34.19 -6.75
N ARG A 419 16.30 -35.24 -7.58
CA ARG A 419 15.28 -36.29 -7.75
C ARG A 419 14.96 -36.99 -6.42
N GLY A 420 15.98 -37.27 -5.60
CA GLY A 420 15.82 -37.86 -4.26
C GLY A 420 15.20 -36.91 -3.22
N LEU A 421 15.32 -35.59 -3.37
CA LEU A 421 14.66 -34.60 -2.52
C LEU A 421 13.18 -34.45 -2.93
N ALA A 422 12.92 -34.28 -4.23
CA ALA A 422 11.58 -34.14 -4.79
C ALA A 422 10.71 -35.37 -4.45
N LYS A 423 11.20 -36.60 -4.66
CA LYS A 423 10.46 -37.83 -4.30
C LYS A 423 10.08 -37.88 -2.81
N ARG A 424 10.95 -37.40 -1.90
CA ARG A 424 10.68 -37.34 -0.46
C ARG A 424 9.73 -36.20 -0.06
N PHE A 425 9.74 -35.10 -0.81
CA PHE A 425 8.80 -33.99 -0.62
C PHE A 425 7.40 -34.37 -1.08
N PHE A 426 7.25 -34.89 -2.31
CA PHE A 426 5.95 -35.30 -2.87
C PHE A 426 5.32 -36.49 -2.13
N SER A 427 6.09 -37.49 -1.69
CA SER A 427 5.52 -38.60 -0.90
C SER A 427 4.96 -38.14 0.46
N ARG A 428 5.63 -37.17 1.12
CA ARG A 428 5.10 -36.52 2.33
C ARG A 428 3.86 -35.68 2.03
N ALA A 429 3.84 -34.92 0.94
CA ALA A 429 2.67 -34.15 0.52
C ALA A 429 1.45 -35.05 0.25
N GLN A 430 1.64 -36.16 -0.48
CA GLN A 430 0.59 -37.15 -0.75
C GLN A 430 0.09 -37.84 0.53
N ALA A 431 1.00 -38.20 1.45
CA ALA A 431 0.63 -38.82 2.73
C ALA A 431 -0.13 -37.86 3.68
N SER A 432 0.10 -36.55 3.56
CA SER A 432 -0.69 -35.52 4.25
C SER A 432 -2.05 -35.30 3.57
N SER A 433 -2.09 -35.22 2.24
CA SER A 433 -3.33 -35.13 1.46
C SER A 433 -4.28 -36.31 1.75
N ASN A 434 -3.77 -37.54 1.71
CA ASN A 434 -4.55 -38.74 2.01
C ASN A 434 -5.08 -38.77 3.47
N ARG A 435 -4.36 -38.18 4.43
CA ARG A 435 -4.85 -38.00 5.81
C ARG A 435 -6.00 -36.99 5.89
N ILE A 436 -5.89 -35.88 5.15
CA ILE A 436 -6.94 -34.85 5.08
C ILE A 436 -8.20 -35.40 4.40
N VAL A 437 -8.06 -36.16 3.31
CA VAL A 437 -9.22 -36.78 2.61
C VAL A 437 -9.93 -37.80 3.50
N ARG A 438 -9.18 -38.60 4.29
CA ARG A 438 -9.80 -39.50 5.29
C ARG A 438 -10.55 -38.71 6.38
N GLY A 439 -9.94 -37.65 6.91
CA GLY A 439 -10.60 -36.79 7.91
C GLY A 439 -11.85 -36.10 7.38
N ILE A 440 -11.97 -35.82 6.07
CA ILE A 440 -13.19 -35.29 5.45
C ILE A 440 -14.32 -36.34 5.45
N GLY A 441 -14.00 -37.62 5.27
CA GLY A 441 -14.99 -38.71 5.29
C GLY A 441 -15.75 -38.85 6.62
N ASP A 442 -15.08 -38.57 7.74
CA ASP A 442 -15.70 -38.63 9.07
C ASP A 442 -16.77 -37.54 9.31
N TYR A 443 -16.70 -36.40 8.60
CA TYR A 443 -17.69 -35.32 8.73
C TYR A 443 -19.01 -35.58 7.99
N ASP A 444 -19.01 -36.46 6.97
CA ASP A 444 -20.21 -36.86 6.22
C ASP A 444 -20.89 -38.11 6.83
N ALA A 445 -20.31 -38.72 7.87
CA ALA A 445 -20.82 -39.92 8.53
C ALA A 445 -22.25 -39.71 9.10
N PRO A 446 -23.14 -40.72 9.01
CA PRO A 446 -24.48 -40.64 9.59
C PRO A 446 -24.41 -40.41 11.11
N GLY A 447 -24.95 -39.28 11.57
CA GLY A 447 -24.95 -38.89 12.99
C GLY A 447 -24.00 -37.74 13.36
N HIS A 448 -23.08 -37.32 12.48
CA HIS A 448 -22.16 -36.23 12.78
C HIS A 448 -22.90 -34.86 12.93
N PRO A 449 -22.67 -34.07 14.00
CA PRO A 449 -23.50 -32.91 14.34
C PRO A 449 -23.50 -31.80 13.28
N TYR A 450 -22.43 -31.69 12.47
CA TYR A 450 -22.35 -30.73 11.37
C TYR A 450 -23.39 -30.96 10.26
N ARG A 451 -23.90 -32.18 10.09
CA ARG A 451 -24.87 -32.49 9.03
C ARG A 451 -26.23 -31.81 9.30
N ARG A 452 -26.67 -31.76 10.57
CA ARG A 452 -27.93 -31.09 10.97
C ARG A 452 -27.94 -29.58 10.72
N ILE A 453 -26.77 -28.93 10.70
CA ILE A 453 -26.65 -27.48 10.45
C ILE A 453 -26.89 -27.17 8.96
N ARG A 454 -26.56 -28.10 8.06
CA ARG A 454 -26.73 -27.94 6.62
C ARG A 454 -28.19 -27.99 6.18
N ASP A 455 -28.98 -28.83 6.84
CA ASP A 455 -30.38 -29.08 6.49
C ASP A 455 -31.36 -28.06 7.14
N GLY A 456 -30.85 -27.15 7.98
CA GLY A 456 -31.65 -26.21 8.78
C GLY A 456 -31.70 -24.75 8.32
N VAL A 457 -31.07 -24.39 7.19
CA VAL A 457 -31.04 -23.00 6.69
C VAL A 457 -31.98 -22.83 5.49
N VAL A 458 -33.25 -22.54 5.79
CA VAL A 458 -34.27 -22.18 4.79
C VAL A 458 -33.98 -20.79 4.20
N ASN A 459 -34.14 -20.67 2.89
CA ASN A 459 -33.84 -19.48 2.09
C ASN A 459 -35.07 -18.54 2.00
N PRO A 460 -35.07 -17.34 2.63
CA PRO A 460 -36.28 -16.51 2.74
C PRO A 460 -36.44 -15.50 1.58
N PHE A 461 -36.28 -15.93 0.32
CA PHE A 461 -36.55 -15.10 -0.87
C PHE A 461 -36.86 -15.94 -2.14
N VAL A 462 -37.84 -16.84 -2.06
CA VAL A 462 -38.52 -17.40 -3.26
C VAL A 462 -39.99 -17.64 -2.94
N ASP A 463 -40.83 -16.60 -3.02
CA ASP A 463 -42.27 -16.78 -3.33
C ASP A 463 -42.93 -15.47 -3.81
N VAL A 464 -42.70 -15.10 -5.08
CA VAL A 464 -43.60 -14.24 -5.86
C VAL A 464 -43.60 -14.71 -7.31
N GLY A 465 -44.56 -15.55 -7.69
CA GLY A 465 -45.03 -15.65 -9.07
C GLY A 465 -44.68 -16.90 -9.90
N ARG A 466 -45.36 -18.01 -9.58
CA ARG A 466 -45.63 -19.21 -10.41
C ARG A 466 -44.46 -20.12 -10.80
#